data_AF-A0A356TRX8-F1
#
_entry.id   AF-A0A356TRX8-F1
#
_cell.length_a   1.000
_cell.length_b   1.000
_cell.length_c   1.000
_cell.angle_alpha   90.00
_cell.angle_beta   90.00
_cell.angle_gamma   90.00
#
_symmetry.space_group_name_H-M   'P 1'
#
loop_
_entity.id
_entity.type
_entity.pdbx_description
1 polymer ?
#
loop_
_entity_poly.entity_id
_entity_poly.type
_entity_poly.pdbx_seq_one_letter_code
_entity_poly.pdbx_strand_id
1 'polypeptide(L)'
;MLEEWRDVGASEVCVPTPVENPRDPLRETEPELAVPLARTDSSAEARAVFAPLCAEHDLKRCLLRAFSLAEASTQHQPGVRQRALGQLQRFVRIHDRAEHTTVYAALLAQPRTRRLAQVAIEEHHALDAALSDLAEAVAAGAEQEIGERIGRYRDLLTVHLLREENELFPLAYQVLGSERCLRMVRRFRDVRQAAQRLEE
;
A
#
# COMPACT_ATOMS: atom_id res chain seq x y z
N MET A 1 26.40 57.29 -51.00
CA MET A 1 26.95 58.20 -49.97
C MET A 1 26.79 57.48 -48.65
N LEU A 2 27.76 56.65 -48.21
CA LEU A 2 29.06 57.00 -47.60
C LEU A 2 28.82 57.66 -46.22
N GLU A 3 29.39 57.24 -45.07
CA GLU A 3 30.76 56.76 -44.75
C GLU A 3 30.69 55.76 -43.55
N GLU A 4 31.30 54.57 -43.58
CA GLU A 4 32.67 54.19 -43.13
C GLU A 4 33.14 54.82 -41.81
N TRP A 5 33.25 54.07 -40.70
CA TRP A 5 34.32 54.19 -39.67
C TRP A 5 34.59 52.82 -39.01
N ARG A 6 35.87 52.56 -38.72
CA ARG A 6 36.54 51.27 -38.49
C ARG A 6 36.55 50.76 -37.05
N ASP A 7 36.77 49.45 -36.98
CA ASP A 7 37.30 48.57 -35.93
C ASP A 7 38.45 49.16 -35.06
N VAL A 8 38.36 48.98 -33.73
CA VAL A 8 39.51 48.72 -32.84
C VAL A 8 39.08 47.93 -31.58
N GLY A 9 39.50 46.67 -31.49
CA GLY A 9 40.37 46.15 -30.43
C GLY A 9 39.91 46.14 -28.97
N ALA A 10 39.88 44.92 -28.41
CA ALA A 10 39.67 44.57 -27.01
C ALA A 10 40.58 45.32 -26.02
N SER A 11 40.03 45.62 -24.83
CA SER A 11 40.80 45.97 -23.64
C SER A 11 40.22 45.25 -22.42
N GLU A 12 41.10 44.60 -21.68
CA GLU A 12 40.86 43.74 -20.54
C GLU A 12 40.18 44.51 -19.38
N VAL A 13 39.05 43.98 -18.90
CA VAL A 13 38.43 44.47 -17.66
C VAL A 13 38.96 43.64 -16.50
N CYS A 14 39.83 44.27 -15.72
CA CYS A 14 40.32 43.84 -14.42
C CYS A 14 39.13 43.59 -13.46
N VAL A 15 38.94 42.33 -13.06
CA VAL A 15 37.95 41.95 -12.03
C VAL A 15 38.66 42.00 -10.67
N PRO A 16 38.17 42.78 -9.69
CA PRO A 16 38.79 42.84 -8.37
C PRO A 16 38.58 41.52 -7.62
N THR A 17 39.62 41.11 -6.88
CA THR A 17 39.57 39.95 -5.98
C THR A 17 38.54 40.17 -4.86
N PRO A 18 37.84 39.11 -4.39
CA PRO A 18 36.97 39.25 -3.23
C PRO A 18 37.81 39.50 -1.97
N VAL A 19 37.50 40.59 -1.29
CA VAL A 19 37.97 40.91 0.06
C VAL A 19 37.49 39.83 1.02
N GLU A 20 38.42 39.20 1.75
CA GLU A 20 38.09 38.29 2.85
C GLU A 20 37.30 39.06 3.92
N ASN A 21 36.05 38.66 4.15
CA ASN A 21 35.21 39.23 5.20
C ASN A 21 35.61 38.57 6.54
N PRO A 22 35.93 39.32 7.61
CA PRO A 22 36.33 38.77 8.90
C PRO A 22 35.23 37.90 9.51
N ARG A 23 35.68 36.81 10.15
CA ARG A 23 34.87 35.76 10.78
C ARG A 23 33.69 36.32 11.59
N ASP A 24 32.48 35.96 11.19
CA ASP A 24 31.27 36.06 12.00
C ASP A 24 31.42 35.19 13.26
N PRO A 25 31.36 35.76 14.48
CA PRO A 25 31.60 35.02 15.72
C PRO A 25 30.40 34.19 16.20
N LEU A 26 29.30 34.10 15.43
CA LEU A 26 28.13 33.27 15.77
C LEU A 26 27.98 32.03 14.90
N ARG A 27 29.09 31.46 14.41
CA ARG A 27 29.10 30.09 13.87
C ARG A 27 29.07 29.08 15.02
N GLU A 28 27.95 29.03 15.73
CA GLU A 28 27.60 27.89 16.57
C GLU A 28 27.24 26.72 15.65
N THR A 29 27.98 25.63 15.86
CA THR A 29 27.95 24.34 15.17
C THR A 29 26.59 23.94 14.57
N GLU A 30 26.44 24.03 13.25
CA GLU A 30 25.44 23.20 12.57
C GLU A 30 25.91 21.74 12.64
N PRO A 31 25.07 20.79 13.08
CA PRO A 31 25.45 19.39 13.07
C PRO A 31 25.58 18.95 11.61
N GLU A 32 26.72 18.35 11.30
CA GLU A 32 27.01 17.67 10.05
C GLU A 32 26.11 16.43 9.93
N LEU A 33 24.84 16.63 9.58
CA LEU A 33 23.86 15.59 9.29
C LEU A 33 23.03 15.98 8.05
N ALA A 34 23.69 16.51 7.03
CA ALA A 34 23.16 16.43 5.67
C ALA A 34 23.48 15.04 5.10
N VAL A 35 22.80 14.00 5.61
CA VAL A 35 22.64 12.78 4.82
C VAL A 35 21.79 13.20 3.61
N PRO A 36 22.23 12.99 2.36
CA PRO A 36 21.35 13.17 1.23
C PRO A 36 20.18 12.22 1.45
N LEU A 37 19.00 12.75 1.77
CA LEU A 37 17.77 12.00 1.64
C LEU A 37 17.60 11.75 0.15
N ALA A 38 18.15 10.64 -0.34
CA ALA A 38 17.75 10.03 -1.59
C ALA A 38 16.26 9.64 -1.43
N ARG A 39 15.38 10.62 -1.60
CA ARG A 39 13.96 10.36 -1.75
C ARG A 39 13.78 9.87 -3.18
N THR A 40 13.06 8.74 -3.30
CA THR A 40 12.19 8.35 -4.42
C THR A 40 12.57 7.25 -5.43
N ASP A 41 13.23 6.17 -5.02
CA ASP A 41 13.16 4.90 -5.81
C ASP A 41 12.53 3.74 -5.04
N SER A 42 12.98 3.49 -3.79
CA SER A 42 12.56 2.29 -3.04
C SER A 42 11.05 2.14 -2.78
N SER A 43 10.28 3.22 -2.63
CA SER A 43 8.82 3.15 -2.47
C SER A 43 8.09 2.83 -3.78
N ALA A 44 8.59 3.32 -4.91
CA ALA A 44 8.03 3.01 -6.21
C ALA A 44 8.37 1.57 -6.62
N GLU A 45 9.60 1.13 -6.34
CA GLU A 45 10.02 -0.27 -6.54
C GLU A 45 9.24 -1.23 -5.65
N ALA A 46 9.05 -0.92 -4.37
CA ALA A 46 8.21 -1.72 -3.48
C ALA A 46 6.79 -1.86 -4.07
N ARG A 47 6.17 -0.74 -4.48
CA ARG A 47 4.87 -0.77 -5.15
C ARG A 47 4.86 -1.63 -6.40
N ALA A 48 5.91 -1.59 -7.23
CA ALA A 48 6.01 -2.42 -8.43
C ALA A 48 6.10 -3.92 -8.09
N VAL A 49 6.90 -4.29 -7.07
CA VAL A 49 7.04 -5.68 -6.63
C VAL A 49 5.73 -6.23 -6.03
N PHE A 50 5.04 -5.42 -5.22
CA PHE A 50 3.80 -5.79 -4.54
C PHE A 50 2.52 -5.47 -5.32
N ALA A 51 2.62 -4.86 -6.51
CA ALA A 51 1.50 -4.55 -7.40
C ALA A 51 0.49 -5.71 -7.57
N PRO A 52 0.90 -7.00 -7.60
CA PRO A 52 -0.05 -8.09 -7.69
C PRO A 52 -0.96 -8.26 -6.46
N LEU A 53 -0.44 -8.02 -5.25
CA LEU A 53 -1.24 -8.05 -4.03
C LEU A 53 -2.15 -6.82 -4.00
N CYS A 54 -1.62 -5.64 -4.34
CA CYS A 54 -2.42 -4.42 -4.46
C CYS A 54 -3.59 -4.57 -5.46
N ALA A 55 -3.38 -5.27 -6.58
CA ALA A 55 -4.46 -5.56 -7.52
C ALA A 55 -5.55 -6.46 -6.91
N GLU A 56 -5.17 -7.41 -6.04
CA GLU A 56 -6.13 -8.20 -5.27
C GLU A 56 -6.82 -7.37 -4.17
N HIS A 57 -6.14 -6.38 -3.57
CA HIS A 57 -6.74 -5.42 -2.65
C HIS A 57 -7.81 -4.57 -3.34
N ASP A 58 -7.53 -4.12 -4.56
CA ASP A 58 -8.52 -3.40 -5.37
C ASP A 58 -9.72 -4.29 -5.70
N LEU A 59 -9.51 -5.60 -5.89
CA LEU A 59 -10.61 -6.55 -6.04
C LEU A 59 -11.40 -6.74 -4.73
N LYS A 60 -10.76 -6.81 -3.55
CA LYS A 60 -11.45 -6.77 -2.24
C LYS A 60 -12.36 -5.53 -2.16
N ARG A 61 -11.83 -4.36 -2.50
CA ARG A 61 -12.59 -3.09 -2.52
C ARG A 61 -13.77 -3.15 -3.49
N CYS A 62 -13.57 -3.69 -4.70
CA CYS A 62 -14.62 -3.82 -5.71
C CYS A 62 -15.74 -4.78 -5.29
N LEU A 63 -15.39 -5.94 -4.73
CA LEU A 63 -16.37 -6.92 -4.22
C LEU A 63 -17.19 -6.34 -3.07
N LEU A 64 -16.54 -5.63 -2.15
CA LEU A 64 -17.24 -4.95 -1.06
C LEU A 64 -18.20 -3.88 -1.60
N ARG A 65 -17.78 -3.06 -2.57
CA ARG A 65 -18.67 -2.08 -3.22
C ARG A 65 -19.85 -2.76 -3.93
N ALA A 66 -19.60 -3.88 -4.62
CA ALA A 66 -20.66 -4.63 -5.28
C ALA A 66 -21.70 -5.16 -4.27
N PHE A 67 -21.24 -5.64 -3.11
CA PHE A 67 -22.13 -6.01 -2.01
C PHE A 67 -22.90 -4.80 -1.46
N SER A 68 -22.25 -3.65 -1.23
CA SER A 68 -22.94 -2.42 -0.80
C SER A 68 -24.02 -1.96 -1.78
N LEU A 69 -23.75 -2.05 -3.09
CA LEU A 69 -24.73 -1.68 -4.12
C LEU A 69 -25.91 -2.66 -4.18
N ALA A 70 -25.65 -3.95 -3.97
CA ALA A 70 -26.70 -4.96 -3.90
C ALA A 70 -27.60 -4.77 -2.67
N GLU A 71 -27.01 -4.36 -1.54
CA GLU A 71 -27.74 -4.03 -0.31
C GLU A 71 -28.60 -2.78 -0.47
N ALA A 72 -28.05 -1.68 -1.00
CA ALA A 72 -28.79 -0.43 -1.19
C ALA A 72 -29.87 -0.48 -2.31
N SER A 73 -29.97 -1.58 -3.05
CA SER A 73 -30.91 -1.71 -4.17
C SER A 73 -32.35 -1.84 -3.67
N THR A 74 -33.23 -0.96 -4.12
CA THR A 74 -34.66 -0.95 -3.75
C THR A 74 -35.40 -2.25 -4.11
N GLN A 75 -34.88 -3.02 -5.07
CA GLN A 75 -35.46 -4.30 -5.49
C GLN A 75 -35.05 -5.49 -4.62
N HIS A 76 -34.20 -5.27 -3.59
CA HIS A 76 -33.72 -6.23 -2.58
C HIS A 76 -33.87 -7.69 -3.02
N GLN A 77 -33.13 -8.08 -4.06
CA GLN A 77 -33.19 -9.46 -4.55
C GLN A 77 -32.35 -10.31 -3.60
N PRO A 78 -32.97 -11.10 -2.69
CA PRO A 78 -32.23 -12.09 -1.94
C PRO A 78 -31.64 -13.03 -2.99
N GLY A 79 -30.46 -13.58 -2.87
CA GLY A 79 -29.79 -14.26 -3.97
C GLY A 79 -28.85 -13.33 -4.71
N VAL A 80 -29.20 -12.09 -5.08
CA VAL A 80 -28.17 -11.13 -5.52
C VAL A 80 -27.26 -10.78 -4.34
N ARG A 81 -27.86 -10.40 -3.21
CA ARG A 81 -27.14 -10.06 -1.98
C ARG A 81 -26.26 -11.21 -1.49
N GLN A 82 -26.81 -12.42 -1.33
CA GLN A 82 -26.03 -13.56 -0.83
C GLN A 82 -25.05 -14.13 -1.87
N ARG A 83 -25.27 -13.95 -3.19
CA ARG A 83 -24.20 -14.22 -4.17
C ARG A 83 -23.04 -13.23 -4.03
N ALA A 84 -23.32 -11.94 -3.88
CA ALA A 84 -22.28 -10.92 -3.70
C ALA A 84 -21.50 -11.14 -2.40
N LEU A 85 -22.18 -11.43 -1.29
CA LEU A 85 -21.53 -11.78 -0.03
C LEU A 85 -20.68 -13.04 -0.15
N GLY A 86 -21.21 -14.10 -0.76
CA GLY A 86 -20.47 -15.36 -0.97
C GLY A 86 -19.21 -15.16 -1.82
N GLN A 87 -19.26 -14.30 -2.83
CA GLN A 87 -18.09 -13.94 -3.63
C GLN A 87 -17.04 -13.17 -2.79
N LEU A 88 -17.47 -12.22 -1.98
CA LEU A 88 -16.58 -11.48 -1.06
C LEU A 88 -15.91 -12.42 -0.06
N GLN A 89 -16.68 -13.25 0.65
CA GLN A 89 -16.19 -14.23 1.62
C GLN A 89 -15.18 -15.19 1.01
N ARG A 90 -15.53 -15.76 -0.15
CA ARG A 90 -14.65 -16.67 -0.87
C ARG A 90 -13.32 -16.02 -1.21
N PHE A 91 -13.37 -14.82 -1.80
CA PHE A 91 -12.18 -14.11 -2.23
C PHE A 91 -11.27 -13.74 -1.06
N VAL A 92 -11.83 -13.13 -0.01
CA VAL A 92 -11.10 -12.71 1.19
C VAL A 92 -10.43 -13.91 1.85
N ARG A 93 -11.16 -15.01 2.07
CA ARG A 93 -10.59 -16.23 2.67
C ARG A 93 -9.40 -16.77 1.89
N ILE A 94 -9.52 -16.88 0.56
CA ILE A 94 -8.43 -17.39 -0.28
C ILE A 94 -7.21 -16.46 -0.23
N HIS A 95 -7.44 -15.16 -0.33
CA HIS A 95 -6.39 -14.15 -0.30
C HIS A 95 -5.66 -14.15 1.04
N ASP A 96 -6.37 -13.98 2.14
CA ASP A 96 -5.80 -13.86 3.48
C ASP A 96 -5.04 -15.13 3.87
N ARG A 97 -5.54 -16.31 3.44
CA ARG A 97 -4.83 -17.58 3.62
C ARG A 97 -3.49 -17.61 2.88
N ALA A 98 -3.45 -17.10 1.65
CA ALA A 98 -2.22 -17.00 0.89
C ALA A 98 -1.23 -16.04 1.57
N GLU A 99 -1.67 -14.87 2.03
CA GLU A 99 -0.82 -13.92 2.75
C GLU A 99 -0.24 -14.51 4.03
N HIS A 100 -1.05 -15.18 4.85
CA HIS A 100 -0.58 -15.82 6.08
C HIS A 100 0.50 -16.87 5.81
N THR A 101 0.28 -17.73 4.81
CA THR A 101 1.18 -18.85 4.54
C THR A 101 2.43 -18.47 3.74
N THR A 102 2.48 -17.25 3.18
CA THR A 102 3.62 -16.79 2.39
C THR A 102 4.21 -15.50 2.92
N VAL A 103 3.45 -14.41 2.91
CA VAL A 103 3.94 -13.06 3.21
C VAL A 103 4.25 -12.97 4.69
N TYR A 104 3.25 -13.16 5.55
CA TYR A 104 3.45 -12.98 6.99
C TYR A 104 4.39 -14.02 7.58
N ALA A 105 4.35 -15.26 7.11
CA ALA A 105 5.32 -16.29 7.49
C ALA A 105 6.77 -15.84 7.26
N ALA A 106 7.07 -15.22 6.11
CA ALA A 106 8.40 -14.69 5.82
C ALA A 106 8.75 -13.46 6.68
N LEU A 107 7.78 -12.58 6.92
CA LEU A 107 7.98 -11.33 7.67
C LEU A 107 8.08 -11.54 9.19
N LEU A 108 7.44 -12.57 9.74
CA LEU A 108 7.57 -12.94 11.17
C LEU A 108 9.00 -13.41 11.52
N ALA A 109 9.68 -14.03 10.55
CA ALA A 109 11.06 -14.49 10.71
C ALA A 109 12.07 -13.34 10.82
N GLN A 110 11.72 -12.14 10.35
CA GLN A 110 12.60 -10.98 10.37
C GLN A 110 12.27 -10.04 11.54
N PRO A 111 13.22 -9.72 12.44
CA PRO A 111 12.95 -8.88 13.60
C PRO A 111 12.33 -7.51 13.26
N ARG A 112 12.77 -6.89 12.16
CA ARG A 112 12.31 -5.55 11.75
C ARG A 112 10.86 -5.52 11.26
N THR A 113 10.36 -6.59 10.64
CA THR A 113 8.99 -6.65 10.10
C THR A 113 8.01 -7.39 11.00
N ARG A 114 8.51 -8.15 11.99
CA ARG A 114 7.69 -9.01 12.85
C ARG A 114 6.49 -8.32 13.47
N ARG A 115 6.67 -7.12 14.01
CA ARG A 115 5.58 -6.37 14.66
C ARG A 115 4.45 -6.04 13.68
N LEU A 116 4.77 -5.50 12.50
CA LEU A 116 3.74 -5.16 11.51
C LEU A 116 3.07 -6.42 10.94
N ALA A 117 3.81 -7.52 10.80
CA ALA A 117 3.21 -8.80 10.41
C ALA A 117 2.24 -9.36 11.48
N GLN A 118 2.56 -9.22 12.77
CA GLN A 118 1.64 -9.60 13.86
C GLN A 118 0.38 -8.74 13.84
N VAL A 119 0.51 -7.42 13.67
CA VAL A 119 -0.62 -6.51 13.54
C VAL A 119 -1.50 -6.89 12.34
N ALA A 120 -0.91 -7.19 11.17
CA ALA A 120 -1.68 -7.59 9.99
C ALA A 120 -2.47 -8.89 10.23
N ILE A 121 -1.89 -9.87 10.94
CA ILE A 121 -2.58 -11.10 11.34
C ILE A 121 -3.75 -10.81 12.30
N GLU A 122 -3.56 -9.93 13.28
CA GLU A 122 -4.63 -9.51 14.20
C GLU A 122 -5.77 -8.79 13.45
N GLU A 123 -5.42 -7.95 12.47
CA GLU A 123 -6.40 -7.29 11.60
C GLU A 123 -7.19 -8.27 10.73
N HIS A 124 -6.55 -9.31 10.20
CA HIS A 124 -7.25 -10.39 9.51
C HIS A 124 -8.24 -11.12 10.42
N HIS A 125 -7.88 -11.38 11.68
CA HIS A 125 -8.83 -11.97 12.63
C HIS A 125 -10.02 -11.04 12.90
N ALA A 126 -9.79 -9.73 13.02
CA ALA A 126 -10.87 -8.75 13.18
C ALA A 126 -11.75 -8.65 11.92
N LEU A 127 -11.17 -8.74 10.72
CA LEU A 127 -11.89 -8.75 9.45
C LEU A 127 -12.74 -10.00 9.28
N ASP A 128 -12.21 -11.17 9.60
CA ASP A 128 -12.92 -12.45 9.53
C ASP A 128 -14.14 -12.44 10.48
N ALA A 129 -13.95 -11.98 11.72
CA ALA A 129 -15.04 -11.83 12.68
C ALA A 129 -16.11 -10.86 12.17
N ALA A 130 -15.72 -9.67 11.69
CA ALA A 130 -16.67 -8.68 11.16
C ALA A 130 -17.42 -9.18 9.90
N LEU A 131 -16.77 -10.00 9.08
CA LEU A 131 -17.39 -10.60 7.90
C LEU A 131 -18.35 -11.74 8.27
N SER A 132 -18.04 -12.51 9.32
CA SER A 132 -18.96 -13.49 9.90
C SER A 132 -20.20 -12.81 10.47
N ASP A 133 -20.03 -11.76 11.28
CA ASP A 133 -21.13 -10.98 11.84
C ASP A 133 -22.05 -10.44 10.73
N LEU A 134 -21.46 -9.92 9.65
CA LEU A 134 -22.20 -9.45 8.47
C LEU A 134 -23.01 -10.58 7.83
N ALA A 135 -22.41 -11.76 7.68
CA ALA A 135 -23.09 -12.92 7.10
C ALA A 135 -24.26 -13.39 7.95
N GLU A 136 -24.12 -13.38 9.27
CA GLU A 136 -25.20 -13.70 10.21
C GLU A 136 -26.37 -12.72 10.08
N ALA A 137 -26.10 -11.41 10.03
CA ALA A 137 -27.14 -10.41 9.82
C ALA A 137 -27.85 -10.56 8.47
N VAL A 138 -27.11 -10.88 7.40
CA VAL A 138 -27.68 -11.16 6.07
C VAL A 138 -28.57 -12.39 6.08
N ALA A 139 -28.17 -13.45 6.79
CA ALA A 139 -28.95 -14.67 6.94
C ALA A 139 -30.23 -14.45 7.78
N ALA A 140 -30.15 -13.61 8.81
CA ALA A 140 -31.29 -13.23 9.65
C ALA A 140 -32.25 -12.24 8.97
N GLY A 141 -31.85 -11.59 7.86
CA GLY A 141 -32.64 -10.54 7.22
C GLY A 141 -32.75 -9.27 8.06
N ALA A 142 -31.75 -8.99 8.91
CA ALA A 142 -31.74 -7.87 9.83
C ALA A 142 -31.22 -6.60 9.13
N GLU A 143 -32.06 -5.92 8.35
CA GLU A 143 -31.62 -4.86 7.41
C GLU A 143 -30.84 -3.71 8.07
N GLN A 144 -31.28 -3.19 9.21
CA GLN A 144 -30.53 -2.13 9.94
C GLN A 144 -29.13 -2.63 10.34
N GLU A 145 -29.09 -3.85 10.86
CA GLU A 145 -27.89 -4.52 11.35
C GLU A 145 -26.89 -4.84 10.22
N ILE A 146 -27.38 -5.12 9.01
CA ILE A 146 -26.55 -5.32 7.81
C ILE A 146 -25.81 -4.02 7.48
N GLY A 147 -26.52 -2.87 7.45
CA GLY A 147 -25.94 -1.56 7.15
C GLY A 147 -24.84 -1.13 8.13
N GLU A 148 -25.02 -1.41 9.42
CA GLU A 148 -24.01 -1.14 10.44
C GLU A 148 -22.77 -2.05 10.28
N ARG A 149 -22.99 -3.35 10.05
CA ARG A 149 -21.91 -4.34 9.92
C ARG A 149 -21.08 -4.18 8.64
N ILE A 150 -21.70 -3.85 7.51
CA ILE A 150 -20.97 -3.55 6.27
C ILE A 150 -20.10 -2.30 6.45
N GLY A 151 -20.60 -1.28 7.14
CA GLY A 151 -19.84 -0.08 7.49
C GLY A 151 -18.61 -0.42 8.33
N ARG A 152 -18.80 -1.20 9.41
CA ARG A 152 -17.70 -1.67 10.27
C ARG A 152 -16.66 -2.47 9.49
N TYR A 153 -17.09 -3.43 8.67
CA TYR A 153 -16.18 -4.24 7.86
C TYR A 153 -15.37 -3.39 6.87
N ARG A 154 -16.04 -2.43 6.20
CA ARG A 154 -15.38 -1.50 5.28
C ARG A 154 -14.29 -0.68 5.97
N ASP A 155 -14.56 -0.16 7.15
CA ASP A 155 -13.64 0.72 7.86
C ASP A 155 -12.40 -0.08 8.31
N LEU A 156 -12.60 -1.29 8.86
CA LEU A 156 -11.52 -2.23 9.17
C LEU A 156 -10.68 -2.57 7.94
N LEU A 157 -11.34 -2.92 6.84
CA LEU A 157 -10.67 -3.32 5.60
C LEU A 157 -9.84 -2.15 5.06
N THR A 158 -10.38 -0.93 5.11
CA THR A 158 -9.68 0.27 4.63
C THR A 158 -8.39 0.50 5.40
N VAL A 159 -8.43 0.41 6.74
CA VAL A 159 -7.24 0.60 7.58
C VAL A 159 -6.21 -0.48 7.30
N HIS A 160 -6.63 -1.74 7.26
CA HIS A 160 -5.76 -2.89 7.00
C HIS A 160 -5.04 -2.76 5.65
N LEU A 161 -5.78 -2.56 4.55
CA LEU A 161 -5.17 -2.46 3.21
C LEU A 161 -4.22 -1.25 3.10
N LEU A 162 -4.58 -0.11 3.70
CA LEU A 162 -3.71 1.07 3.71
C LEU A 162 -2.42 0.82 4.48
N ARG A 163 -2.48 0.15 5.63
CA ARG A 163 -1.29 -0.18 6.41
C ARG A 163 -0.38 -1.13 5.64
N GLU A 164 -0.94 -2.12 4.96
CA GLU A 164 -0.12 -3.04 4.18
C GLU A 164 0.58 -2.34 3.02
N GLU A 165 -0.19 -1.60 2.22
CA GLU A 165 0.29 -0.94 1.02
C GLU A 165 1.31 0.17 1.33
N ASN A 166 1.15 0.89 2.44
CA ASN A 166 1.94 2.07 2.76
C ASN A 166 2.99 1.85 3.86
N GLU A 167 2.87 0.80 4.67
CA GLU A 167 3.80 0.53 5.77
C GLU A 167 4.47 -0.85 5.65
N LEU A 168 3.67 -1.93 5.59
CA LEU A 168 4.20 -3.30 5.61
C LEU A 168 5.01 -3.63 4.36
N PHE A 169 4.47 -3.39 3.16
CA PHE A 169 5.12 -3.74 1.89
C PHE A 169 6.40 -2.91 1.65
N PRO A 170 6.42 -1.58 1.89
CA PRO A 170 7.66 -0.81 1.84
C PRO A 170 8.71 -1.32 2.84
N LEU A 171 8.31 -1.64 4.08
CA LEU A 171 9.25 -2.17 5.07
C LEU A 171 9.76 -3.56 4.68
N ALA A 172 8.89 -4.43 4.17
CA ALA A 172 9.26 -5.75 3.65
C ALA A 172 10.31 -5.61 2.53
N TYR A 173 10.09 -4.69 1.59
CA TYR A 173 11.04 -4.39 0.52
C TYR A 173 12.39 -3.90 1.06
N GLN A 174 12.38 -2.98 2.03
CA GLN A 174 13.61 -2.47 2.65
C GLN A 174 14.40 -3.55 3.40
N VAL A 175 13.71 -4.50 4.05
CA VAL A 175 14.35 -5.54 4.88
C VAL A 175 14.80 -6.73 4.04
N LEU A 176 13.98 -7.15 3.08
CA LEU A 176 14.24 -8.35 2.28
C LEU A 176 14.96 -8.04 0.97
N GLY A 177 14.77 -6.85 0.40
CA GLY A 177 15.22 -6.50 -0.94
C GLY A 177 14.36 -7.13 -2.05
N SER A 178 14.52 -6.60 -3.27
CA SER A 178 13.67 -6.90 -4.42
C SER A 178 13.55 -8.40 -4.73
N GLU A 179 14.65 -9.13 -4.82
CA GLU A 179 14.61 -10.54 -5.21
C GLU A 179 13.81 -11.43 -4.25
N ARG A 180 13.99 -11.23 -2.94
CA ARG A 180 13.27 -12.00 -1.91
C ARG A 180 11.79 -11.65 -1.92
N CYS A 181 11.45 -10.37 -2.08
CA CYS A 181 10.06 -9.94 -2.22
C CYS A 181 9.40 -10.51 -3.49
N LEU A 182 10.09 -10.49 -4.64
CA LEU A 182 9.57 -11.08 -5.88
C LEU A 182 9.30 -12.59 -5.73
N ARG A 183 10.22 -13.34 -5.10
CA ARG A 183 9.99 -14.76 -4.80
C ARG A 183 8.80 -14.97 -3.86
N MET A 184 8.64 -14.12 -2.85
CA MET A 184 7.52 -14.16 -1.92
C MET A 184 6.19 -13.88 -2.61
N VAL A 185 6.11 -12.84 -3.46
CA VAL A 185 4.92 -12.49 -4.25
C VAL A 185 4.58 -13.60 -5.26
N ARG A 186 5.58 -14.23 -5.87
CA ARG A 186 5.34 -15.42 -6.72
C ARG A 186 4.72 -16.56 -5.93
N ARG A 187 5.27 -16.87 -4.75
CA ARG A 187 4.72 -17.93 -3.88
C ARG A 187 3.29 -17.62 -3.43
N PHE A 188 3.00 -16.36 -3.08
CA PHE A 188 1.65 -15.89 -2.78
C PHE A 188 0.70 -16.24 -3.93
N ARG A 189 1.04 -15.84 -5.17
CA ARG A 189 0.23 -16.13 -6.37
C ARG A 189 0.02 -17.63 -6.58
N ASP A 190 1.06 -18.43 -6.44
CA ASP A 190 0.97 -19.89 -6.63
C ASP A 190 0.00 -20.52 -5.62
N VAL A 191 0.09 -20.13 -4.33
CA VAL A 191 -0.82 -20.58 -3.26
C VAL A 191 -2.24 -20.10 -3.52
N ARG A 192 -2.43 -18.82 -3.87
CA ARG A 192 -3.72 -18.20 -4.17
C ARG A 192 -4.42 -18.91 -5.34
N GLN A 193 -3.70 -19.18 -6.42
CA GLN A 193 -4.23 -19.91 -7.58
C GLN A 193 -4.56 -21.37 -7.26
N ALA A 194 -3.73 -22.05 -6.46
CA ALA A 194 -4.01 -23.41 -6.03
C ALA A 194 -5.26 -23.49 -5.16
N ALA A 195 -5.42 -22.57 -4.21
CA ALA A 195 -6.61 -22.48 -3.36
C ALA A 195 -7.87 -22.17 -4.17
N GLN A 196 -7.79 -21.26 -5.16
CA GLN A 196 -8.93 -20.97 -6.03
C GLN A 196 -9.42 -22.22 -6.77
N ARG A 197 -8.52 -23.03 -7.35
CA ARG A 197 -8.87 -24.27 -8.07
C ARG A 197 -9.50 -25.35 -7.20
N LEU A 198 -9.23 -25.36 -5.89
CA LEU A 198 -9.84 -26.33 -4.96
C LEU A 198 -11.28 -25.96 -4.58
N GLU A 199 -11.68 -24.72 -4.85
CA GLU A 199 -13.00 -24.18 -4.52
C GLU A 199 -13.88 -23.95 -5.77
N GLU A 200 -13.40 -24.30 -6.96
CA GLU A 200 -14.15 -24.36 -8.23
C GLU A 200 -14.73 -25.76 -8.43
#